data_AF-A0A833HJ24-F1
#
_entry.id   AF-A0A833HJ24-F1
#
_cell.length_a   1.000
_cell.length_b   1.000
_cell.length_c   1.000
_cell.angle_alpha   90.00
_cell.angle_beta   90.00
_cell.angle_gamma   90.00
#
_symmetry.space_group_name_H-M   'P 1'
#
loop_
_entity.id
_entity.type
_entity.pdbx_description
1 polymer ?
#
loop_
_entity_poly.entity_id
_entity_poly.type
_entity_poly.pdbx_seq_one_letter_code
_entity_poly.pdbx_strand_id
1 'polypeptide(L)' 'MAVQLSIRNVPEAVRNELAARAASAGKSLQEYLLAELERLARRPTAEAWRARVRARKAVTGTRVSARGILAARAADRR' A
#
# COMPACT_ATOMS: atom_id res chain seq x y z
N MET A 1 21.67 3.28 -0.65
CA MET A 1 22.03 4.69 -0.41
C MET A 1 20.93 5.31 0.43
N ALA A 2 21.26 5.96 1.54
CA ALA A 2 20.28 6.68 2.35
C ALA A 2 19.97 8.04 1.70
N VAL A 3 18.69 8.37 1.56
CA VAL A 3 18.22 9.66 1.03
C VAL A 3 17.68 10.47 2.21
N GLN A 4 18.20 11.68 2.41
CA GLN A 4 17.69 12.59 3.42
C GLN A 4 16.51 13.38 2.85
N LEU A 5 15.38 13.37 3.55
CA LEU A 5 14.16 14.09 3.18
C LEU A 5 13.82 15.11 4.27
N SER A 6 13.63 16.37 3.88
CA SER A 6 13.18 17.43 4.78
C SER A 6 11.83 17.96 4.32
N ILE A 7 10.89 18.08 5.27
CA ILE A 7 9.54 18.62 5.01
C ILE A 7 9.51 20.03 5.59
N ARG A 8 9.28 21.03 4.73
CA ARG A 8 9.24 22.44 5.12
C ARG A 8 7.80 22.87 5.44
N ASN A 9 7.68 23.93 6.24
CA ASN A 9 6.41 24.56 6.59
C ASN A 9 5.41 23.63 7.29
N VAL A 10 5.90 22.69 8.10
CA VAL A 10 5.03 21.83 8.92
C VAL A 10 4.46 22.68 10.06
N PRO A 11 3.13 22.81 10.18
CA PRO A 11 2.53 23.53 11.31
C PRO A 11 2.95 22.88 12.63
N GLU A 12 3.23 23.71 13.64
CA GLU A 12 3.74 23.21 14.92
C GLU A 12 2.77 22.23 15.59
N ALA A 13 1.47 22.50 15.51
CA ALA A 13 0.44 21.59 16.02
C ALA A 13 0.53 20.19 15.39
N VAL A 14 0.80 20.11 14.07
CA VAL A 14 0.95 18.83 13.36
C VAL A 14 2.22 18.11 13.81
N ARG A 15 3.34 18.83 13.95
CA ARG A 15 4.59 18.25 14.47
C ARG A 15 4.38 17.66 15.86
N ASN A 16 3.72 18.41 16.75
CA ASN A 16 3.51 18.01 18.14
C ASN A 16 2.62 16.78 18.26
N GLU A 17 1.53 16.73 17.49
CA GLU A 17 0.65 15.57 17.41
C GLU A 17 1.41 14.32 16.92
N LEU A 18 2.22 14.45 15.86
CA LEU A 18 3.02 13.34 15.34
C LEU A 18 4.10 12.88 16.33
N ALA A 19 4.71 13.82 17.07
CA ALA A 19 5.66 13.50 18.13
C ALA A 19 4.99 12.77 19.30
N ALA A 20 3.78 13.17 19.70
CA ALA A 20 3.01 12.48 20.73
C ALA A 20 2.65 11.05 20.32
N ARG A 21 2.26 10.84 19.05
CA ARG A 21 2.01 9.50 18.51
C ARG A 21 3.27 8.65 18.43
N ALA A 22 4.40 9.24 18.04
CA ALA A 22 5.69 8.55 18.01
C ALA A 22 6.09 8.10 19.42
N ALA A 23 6.01 8.99 20.42
CA ALA A 23 6.29 8.69 21.81
C ALA A 23 5.37 7.58 22.36
N SER A 24 4.07 7.64 22.05
CA SER A 24 3.09 6.61 22.44
C SER A 24 3.40 5.25 21.81
N ALA A 25 4.05 5.22 20.65
CA ALA A 25 4.50 4.01 19.98
C ALA A 25 5.92 3.57 20.38
N GLY A 26 6.56 4.25 21.34
CA GLY A 26 7.94 3.97 21.77
C GLY A 26 8.99 4.24 20.69
N LYS A 27 8.71 5.17 19.76
CA LYS A 27 9.56 5.46 18.61
C LYS A 27 10.03 6.92 18.63
N SER A 28 11.20 7.18 18.07
CA SER A 28 11.57 8.55 17.71
C SER A 28 10.62 9.09 16.62
N LEU A 29 10.47 10.41 16.55
CA LEU A 29 9.64 11.04 15.51
C LEU A 29 10.09 10.63 14.10
N GLN A 30 11.41 10.50 13.87
CA GLN A 30 11.94 10.13 12.57
C GLN A 30 11.62 8.67 12.19
N GLU A 31 11.75 7.73 13.13
CA GLU A 31 11.37 6.32 12.89
C GLU A 31 9.87 6.17 12.63
N TYR A 32 9.05 6.90 13.41
CA TYR A 32 7.61 6.91 13.22
C TYR A 32 7.22 7.44 11.83
N LEU A 33 7.79 8.58 11.42
CA LEU A 33 7.51 9.16 10.11
C LEU A 33 8.00 8.27 8.96
N LEU A 34 9.18 7.65 9.08
CA LEU A 34 9.68 6.72 8.08
C LEU A 34 8.71 5.54 7.89
N ALA A 35 8.25 4.92 8.99
CA ALA A 35 7.31 3.82 8.94
C ALA A 35 5.98 4.22 8.25
N GLU A 36 5.49 5.44 8.51
CA GLU A 36 4.30 5.99 7.86
C GLU A 36 4.52 6.27 6.37
N LEU A 37 5.67 6.81 5.98
CA LEU A 37 6.04 7.03 4.58
C LEU A 37 6.14 5.70 3.81
N GLU A 38 6.73 4.68 4.41
CA GLU A 38 6.75 3.36 3.81
C GLU A 38 5.35 2.76 3.70
N ARG A 39 4.51 2.92 4.73
CA ARG A 39 3.11 2.47 4.70
C ARG A 39 2.34 3.14 3.57
N LEU A 40 2.59 4.42 3.34
CA LEU A 40 2.02 5.19 2.24
C LEU A 40 2.52 4.65 0.89
N ALA A 41 3.84 4.44 0.74
CA ALA A 41 4.45 3.94 -0.48
C ALA A 41 4.05 2.48 -0.82
N ARG A 42 3.80 1.65 0.20
CA ARG A 42 3.35 0.26 0.03
C ARG A 42 1.96 0.15 -0.62
N ARG A 43 1.13 1.20 -0.55
CA ARG A 43 -0.19 1.21 -1.18
C ARG A 43 -0.08 1.82 -2.59
N PRO A 44 -0.04 0.99 -3.66
CA PRO A 44 -0.12 1.54 -5.00
C PRO A 44 -1.43 2.30 -5.16
N THR A 45 -1.41 3.41 -5.90
CA THR A 45 -2.66 4.07 -6.32
C THR A 45 -3.55 3.07 -7.05
N ALA A 46 -4.86 3.26 -7.01
CA ALA A 46 -5.80 2.38 -7.70
C ALA A 46 -5.44 2.22 -9.19
N GLU A 47 -4.94 3.28 -9.81
CA GLU A 47 -4.48 3.29 -11.20
C GLU A 47 -3.19 2.48 -11.40
N ALA A 48 -2.17 2.68 -10.56
CA ALA A 48 -0.94 1.89 -10.60
C ALA A 48 -1.23 0.40 -10.36
N TRP A 49 -2.15 0.09 -9.44
CA TRP A 49 -2.59 -1.28 -9.21
C TRP A 49 -3.31 -1.86 -10.44
N ARG A 50 -4.26 -1.12 -11.04
CA ARG A 50 -4.95 -1.55 -12.28
C ARG A 50 -3.97 -1.80 -13.42
N ALA A 51 -2.96 -0.94 -13.58
CA ALA A 51 -1.90 -1.12 -14.58
C ALA A 51 -1.12 -2.42 -14.34
N ARG A 52 -0.73 -2.70 -13.09
CA ARG A 52 -0.08 -3.97 -12.70
C ARG A 52 -0.95 -5.19 -12.98
N VAL A 53 -2.25 -5.12 -12.68
CA VAL A 53 -3.21 -6.20 -12.98
C VAL A 53 -3.30 -6.44 -14.48
N ARG A 54 -3.43 -5.39 -15.29
CA ARG A 54 -3.48 -5.51 -16.75
C ARG A 54 -2.21 -6.14 -17.31
N ALA A 55 -1.03 -5.68 -16.88
CA ALA A 55 0.25 -6.25 -17.29
C ALA A 55 0.36 -7.73 -16.94
N ARG A 56 -0.03 -8.11 -15.71
CA ARG A 56 -0.01 -9.52 -15.28
C ARG A 56 -0.97 -10.40 -16.10
N LYS A 57 -2.18 -9.89 -16.39
CA LYS A 57 -3.16 -10.61 -17.24
C LYS A 57 -2.63 -10.81 -18.66
N ALA A 58 -1.93 -9.84 -19.22
CA ALA A 58 -1.32 -9.95 -20.55
C ALA A 58 -0.22 -11.03 -20.58
N VAL A 59 0.66 -11.07 -19.57
CA VAL A 59 1.76 -12.06 -19.49
C VAL A 59 1.25 -13.48 -19.23
N THR A 60 0.25 -13.66 -18.37
CA THR A 60 -0.20 -14.99 -17.95
C THR A 60 -0.93 -15.74 -19.06
N GLY A 61 -1.56 -15.03 -20.02
CA GLY A 61 -2.25 -15.61 -21.18
C GLY A 61 -3.50 -16.45 -20.86
N THR A 62 -3.69 -16.86 -19.60
CA THR A 62 -4.80 -17.70 -19.16
C THR A 62 -6.09 -16.88 -19.14
N ARG A 63 -7.10 -17.37 -19.85
CA ARG A 63 -8.46 -16.81 -19.83
C ARG A 63 -9.39 -17.87 -19.26
N VAL A 64 -10.15 -17.49 -18.25
CA VAL A 64 -11.23 -18.34 -17.72
C VAL A 64 -12.55 -17.68 -18.14
N SER A 65 -13.43 -18.46 -18.76
CA SER A 65 -14.76 -17.98 -19.11
C SER A 65 -15.63 -17.88 -17.86
N ALA A 66 -16.60 -16.96 -17.87
CA ALA A 66 -17.57 -16.86 -16.77
C ALA A 66 -18.27 -18.20 -16.50
N ARG A 67 -18.62 -18.93 -17.57
CA ARG A 67 -19.20 -20.28 -17.49
C ARG A 67 -18.26 -21.26 -16.78
N GLY A 68 -16.96 -21.24 -17.09
CA GLY A 68 -15.95 -22.09 -16.44
C GLY A 68 -15.78 -21.79 -14.96
N ILE A 69 -15.82 -20.50 -14.57
CA ILE A 69 -15.77 -20.10 -13.15
C ILE A 69 -16.98 -20.63 -12.39
N LEU A 70 -18.18 -20.49 -12.95
CA LEU A 70 -19.41 -20.96 -12.32
C LEU A 70 -19.44 -22.49 -12.20
N ALA A 71 -18.96 -23.22 -13.22
CA ALA A 71 -18.86 -24.67 -13.19
C ALA A 71 -17.88 -25.16 -12.10
N ALA A 72 -16.69 -24.56 -12.02
CA ALA A 72 -15.71 -24.90 -10.98
C ALA A 72 -16.26 -24.65 -9.56
N ARG A 73 -16.93 -23.51 -9.35
CA ARG A 73 -17.57 -23.18 -8.06
C ARG A 73 -18.72 -24.12 -7.70
N ALA A 74 -19.42 -24.68 -8.68
CA ALA A 74 -20.48 -25.65 -8.44
C ALA A 74 -19.92 -27.04 -8.09
N ALA A 75 -18.78 -27.41 -8.66
CA ALA A 75 -18.09 -28.66 -8.37
C ALA A 75 -17.48 -28.68 -6.95
N ASP A 76 -16.95 -27.55 -6.47
CA ASP A 76 -16.34 -27.41 -5.13
C ASP A 76 -17.35 -27.47 -3.96
N ARG A 77 -18.65 -27.41 -4.27
CA ARG A 77 -19.76 -27.47 -3.28
C ARG A 77 -20.39 -28.86 -3.15
N ARG A 78 -19.88 -29.86 -3.86
CA ARG A 78 -20.34 -31.26 -3.78
C ARG A 78 -19.33 -32.09 -2.99
#